data_AF-A0A951I1A8-F1
#
_entry.id   AF-A0A951I1A8-F1
#
_cell.length_a   1.000
_cell.length_b   1.000
_cell.length_c   1.000
_cell.angle_alpha   90.00
_cell.angle_beta   90.00
_cell.angle_gamma   90.00
#
_symmetry.space_group_name_H-M   'P 1'
#
loop_
_entity.id
_entity.type
_entity.pdbx_description
1 polymer ?
#
loop_
_entity_poly.entity_id
_entity_poly.type
_entity_poly.pdbx_seq_one_letter_code
_entity_poly.pdbx_strand_id
1 'polypeptide(L)'
;MMKRILTSSALSLALLLGAAAPAAIAGVRKESPAHKAAVKKCNSDYNAAMKEAKMKKGKERTAAIAAAKATRKQCIADAPK
;
A
#
# COMPACT_ATOMS: atom_id res chain seq x y z
N MET A 1 -12.60 -3.39 -31.30
CA MET A 1 -11.77 -4.28 -30.45
C MET A 1 -10.60 -3.48 -29.86
N MET A 2 -10.75 -2.87 -28.68
CA MET A 2 -9.66 -2.18 -27.95
C MET A 2 -10.00 -2.11 -26.45
N LYS A 3 -9.79 -3.20 -25.68
CA LYS A 3 -10.02 -3.24 -24.21
C LYS A 3 -9.03 -4.12 -23.44
N ARG A 4 -7.81 -4.31 -23.93
CA ARG A 4 -6.83 -5.23 -23.31
C ARG A 4 -5.57 -4.57 -22.74
N ILE A 5 -5.47 -3.23 -22.76
CA ILE A 5 -4.22 -2.53 -22.40
C ILE A 5 -4.23 -2.00 -20.96
N LEU A 6 -5.39 -1.93 -20.29
CA LEU A 6 -5.51 -1.36 -18.93
C LEU A 6 -5.18 -2.33 -17.79
N THR A 7 -5.03 -3.62 -18.06
CA THR A 7 -4.82 -4.65 -17.02
C THR A 7 -3.35 -4.97 -16.76
N SER A 8 -2.41 -4.52 -17.60
CA SER A 8 -1.00 -4.89 -17.45
C SER A 8 -0.21 -3.97 -16.52
N SER A 9 -0.67 -2.75 -16.24
CA SER A 9 0.07 -1.80 -15.39
C SER A 9 -0.05 -2.09 -13.89
N ALA A 10 -1.07 -2.83 -13.46
CA ALA A 10 -1.30 -3.14 -12.04
C ALA A 10 -0.45 -4.32 -11.54
N LEU A 11 -0.06 -5.25 -12.43
CA LEU A 11 0.71 -6.43 -12.03
C LEU A 11 2.19 -6.09 -11.73
N SER A 12 2.77 -5.13 -12.46
CA SER A 12 4.19 -4.78 -12.32
C SER A 12 4.53 -4.13 -10.98
N LEU A 13 3.58 -3.47 -10.32
CA LEU A 13 3.78 -2.90 -8.98
C LEU A 13 3.78 -3.95 -7.86
N ALA A 14 3.17 -5.13 -8.09
CA ALA A 14 3.07 -6.17 -7.08
C ALA A 14 4.37 -7.01 -6.94
N LEU A 15 5.16 -7.14 -8.01
CA LEU A 15 6.39 -7.94 -7.96
C LEU A 15 7.59 -7.22 -7.33
N LEU A 16 7.61 -5.89 -7.25
CA LEU A 16 8.75 -5.16 -6.66
C LEU A 16 8.77 -5.13 -5.12
N LEU A 17 7.76 -5.67 -4.44
CA LEU A 17 7.71 -5.73 -2.98
C LEU A 17 8.11 -7.10 -2.39
N GLY A 18 8.44 -8.09 -3.23
CA GLY A 18 8.76 -9.45 -2.82
C GLY A 18 10.24 -9.71 -2.53
N ALA A 19 10.90 -8.92 -1.67
CA ALA A 19 12.24 -9.24 -1.17
C ALA A 19 12.56 -8.54 0.16
N ALA A 20 11.86 -8.86 1.24
CA ALA A 20 12.31 -8.56 2.59
C ALA A 20 12.00 -9.75 3.50
N ALA A 21 12.96 -10.66 3.62
CA ALA A 21 12.92 -11.79 4.54
C ALA A 21 12.90 -11.31 6.00
N PRO A 22 12.07 -11.87 6.91
CA PRO A 22 12.04 -11.44 8.30
C PRO A 22 13.05 -12.24 9.13
N ALA A 23 14.04 -11.55 9.70
CA ALA A 23 14.80 -12.06 10.84
C ALA A 23 13.98 -11.81 12.12
N ALA A 24 13.69 -12.89 12.84
CA ALA A 24 12.93 -12.91 14.08
C ALA A 24 13.71 -12.29 15.25
N ILE A 25 13.06 -11.45 16.08
CA ILE A 25 13.47 -11.22 17.48
C ILE A 25 12.22 -10.99 18.34
N ALA A 26 12.09 -11.83 19.37
CA ALA A 26 11.10 -11.73 20.44
C ALA A 26 11.61 -10.78 21.54
N GLY A 27 10.76 -9.86 22.00
CA GLY A 27 11.04 -9.01 23.15
C GLY A 27 10.20 -7.74 23.12
N VAL A 28 9.34 -7.58 24.14
CA VAL A 28 8.64 -6.34 24.56
C VAL A 28 8.55 -5.26 23.48
N ARG A 29 7.58 -5.38 22.56
CA ARG A 29 7.49 -4.53 21.36
C ARG A 29 7.01 -3.11 21.68
N LYS A 30 7.90 -2.24 22.16
CA LYS A 30 7.86 -0.85 21.70
C LYS A 30 7.93 -0.95 20.18
N GLU A 31 6.91 -0.45 19.46
CA GLU A 31 6.90 -0.46 17.99
C GLU A 31 8.31 -0.19 17.49
N SER A 32 8.91 -1.20 16.84
CA SER A 32 10.30 -1.11 16.42
C SER A 32 10.48 0.14 15.56
N PRO A 33 11.64 0.80 15.58
CA PRO A 33 11.91 1.90 14.65
C PRO A 33 11.61 1.51 13.19
N ALA A 34 11.81 0.23 12.86
CA ALA A 34 11.40 -0.40 11.61
C ALA A 34 9.88 -0.39 11.39
N HIS A 35 9.06 -0.77 12.39
CA HIS A 35 7.61 -0.65 12.34
C HIS A 35 7.17 0.79 12.03
N LYS A 36 7.70 1.76 12.78
CA LYS A 36 7.33 3.18 12.61
C LYS A 36 7.71 3.71 11.23
N ALA A 37 8.89 3.35 10.72
CA ALA A 37 9.33 3.71 9.38
C ALA A 37 8.42 3.09 8.31
N ALA A 38 8.07 1.81 8.45
CA ALA A 38 7.16 1.12 7.55
C ALA A 38 5.76 1.76 7.55
N VAL A 39 5.16 1.98 8.72
CA VAL A 39 3.85 2.65 8.86
C VAL A 39 3.89 4.07 8.30
N LYS A 40 4.98 4.82 8.50
CA LYS A 40 5.16 6.16 7.91
C LYS A 40 5.16 6.10 6.38
N LYS A 41 5.85 5.12 5.79
CA LYS A 41 5.83 4.89 4.34
C LYS A 41 4.43 4.52 3.86
N CYS A 42 3.74 3.58 4.52
CA CYS A 42 2.36 3.20 4.20
C CYS A 42 1.41 4.41 4.20
N ASN A 43 1.56 5.31 5.18
CA ASN A 43 0.76 6.53 5.27
C ASN A 43 1.11 7.54 4.17
N SER A 44 2.39 7.67 3.80
CA SER A 44 2.82 8.50 2.68
C SER A 44 2.20 8.03 1.36
N ASP A 45 2.29 6.72 1.09
CA ASP A 45 1.75 6.09 -0.11
C ASP A 45 0.21 6.22 -0.15
N TYR A 46 -0.46 6.02 1.01
CA TYR A 46 -1.90 6.29 1.14
C TYR A 46 -2.26 7.74 0.82
N ASN A 47 -1.50 8.71 1.32
CA ASN A 47 -1.77 10.13 1.08
C ASN A 47 -1.60 10.50 -0.39
N ALA A 48 -0.60 9.92 -1.08
CA ALA A 48 -0.43 10.08 -2.52
C ALA A 48 -1.63 9.50 -3.29
N ALA A 49 -2.02 8.26 -2.98
CA ALA A 49 -3.19 7.61 -3.58
C ALA A 49 -4.49 8.38 -3.33
N MET A 50 -4.64 9.00 -2.15
CA MET A 50 -5.79 9.85 -1.82
C MET A 50 -5.80 11.16 -2.64
N LYS A 51 -4.63 11.76 -2.92
CA LYS A 51 -4.53 12.93 -3.81
C LYS A 51 -4.95 12.57 -5.23
N GLU A 52 -4.48 11.45 -5.76
CA GLU A 52 -4.89 10.95 -7.07
C GLU A 52 -6.38 10.59 -7.12
N ALA A 53 -6.90 9.95 -6.07
CA ALA A 53 -8.31 9.61 -5.97
C ALA A 53 -9.21 10.85 -5.97
N LYS A 54 -8.75 11.97 -5.40
CA LYS A 54 -9.48 13.26 -5.43
C LYS A 54 -9.57 13.86 -6.83
N MET A 55 -8.64 13.54 -7.72
CA MET A 55 -8.69 13.99 -9.12
C MET A 55 -9.73 13.19 -9.95
N LYS A 56 -10.12 12.01 -9.47
CA LYS A 56 -11.18 11.18 -10.08
C LYS A 56 -12.57 11.68 -9.68
N LYS A 57 -13.60 11.29 -10.43
CA LYS A 57 -15.00 11.68 -10.18
C LYS A 57 -15.91 10.46 -10.01
N GLY A 58 -17.04 10.65 -9.33
CA GLY A 58 -18.09 9.64 -9.17
C GLY A 58 -17.58 8.31 -8.59
N LYS A 59 -18.00 7.19 -9.22
CA LYS A 59 -17.68 5.83 -8.77
C LYS A 59 -16.17 5.54 -8.76
N GLU A 60 -15.41 6.13 -9.68
CA GLU A 60 -13.96 5.93 -9.76
C GLU A 60 -13.22 6.53 -8.57
N ARG A 61 -13.68 7.69 -8.07
CA ARG A 61 -13.16 8.28 -6.83
C ARG A 61 -13.43 7.37 -5.63
N THR A 62 -14.65 6.87 -5.51
CA THR A 62 -15.02 5.97 -4.41
C THR A 62 -14.21 4.68 -4.45
N ALA A 63 -14.06 4.06 -5.63
CA ALA A 63 -13.23 2.87 -5.82
C ALA A 63 -11.75 3.13 -5.49
N ALA A 64 -11.20 4.26 -5.93
CA ALA A 64 -9.81 4.63 -5.64
C ALA A 64 -9.57 4.89 -4.15
N ILE A 65 -10.51 5.54 -3.46
CA ILE A 65 -10.43 5.73 -1.99
C ILE A 65 -10.52 4.38 -1.27
N ALA A 66 -11.43 3.50 -1.69
CA ALA A 66 -11.57 2.17 -1.09
C ALA A 66 -10.29 1.33 -1.28
N ALA A 67 -9.72 1.35 -2.48
CA ALA A 67 -8.44 0.71 -2.79
C ALA A 67 -7.31 1.27 -1.91
N ALA A 68 -7.16 2.60 -1.83
CA ALA A 68 -6.14 3.24 -1.00
C ALA A 68 -6.26 2.81 0.47
N LYS A 69 -7.48 2.75 1.02
CA LYS A 69 -7.72 2.29 2.40
C LYS A 69 -7.37 0.81 2.59
N ALA A 70 -7.74 -0.05 1.63
CA ALA A 70 -7.40 -1.46 1.68
C ALA A 70 -5.88 -1.68 1.65
N THR A 71 -5.18 -0.99 0.74
CA THR A 71 -3.71 -1.03 0.63
C THR A 71 -3.04 -0.53 1.90
N ARG A 72 -3.51 0.58 2.50
CA ARG A 72 -2.98 1.07 3.78
C ARG A 72 -3.14 0.04 4.89
N LYS A 73 -4.31 -0.61 4.98
CA LYS A 73 -4.59 -1.63 6.00
C LYS A 73 -3.66 -2.84 5.84
N GLN A 74 -3.47 -3.32 4.61
CA GLN A 74 -2.55 -4.43 4.32
C GLN A 74 -1.10 -4.04 4.63
N CYS A 75 -0.65 -2.88 4.15
CA CYS A 75 0.71 -2.38 4.40
C CYS A 75 1.05 -2.26 5.90
N ILE A 76 0.10 -1.82 6.74
CA ILE A 76 0.29 -1.77 8.19
C ILE A 76 0.28 -3.18 8.82
N ALA A 77 -0.54 -4.09 8.29
CA ALA A 77 -0.58 -5.47 8.77
C ALA A 77 0.73 -6.23 8.47
N ASP A 78 1.34 -5.95 7.31
CA ASP A 78 2.61 -6.53 6.85
C ASP A 78 3.83 -5.81 7.45
N ALA A 79 3.63 -4.68 8.14
CA ALA A 79 4.73 -3.92 8.72
C ALA A 79 5.47 -4.75 9.79
N PRO A 80 6.81 -4.72 9.81
CA PRO A 80 7.61 -5.45 10.79
C PRO A 80 7.24 -4.98 12.19
N LYS A 81 7.07 -5.90 13.14
CA LYS A 81 6.67 -5.59 14.52
C LYS A 81 7.87 -5.64 15.46
#